data_AF-A0A8R1HYX1-F1
#
_entry.id   AF-A0A8R1HYX1-F1
#
_cell.length_a   1.000
_cell.length_b   1.000
_cell.length_c   1.000
_cell.angle_alpha   90.00
_cell.angle_beta   90.00
_cell.angle_gamma   90.00
#
_symmetry.space_group_name_H-M   'P 1'
#
loop_
_entity.id
_entity.type
_entity.pdbx_description
1 polymer ?
#
loop_
_entity_poly.entity_id
_entity_poly.type
_entity_poly.pdbx_seq_one_letter_code
_entity_poly.pdbx_strand_id
1 'polypeptide(L)'
;MPGQTWCFVLTLIEIDIFYDDLLAATGTQCTSNKSWPYHLEGKDYDDGVFDNAYEVGLHVKHNCTTHGGMYDLLHDAGTYPIYIEKISVEWSPVLNDKGNHFISESYRSFVFD
;
A
#
# COMPACT_ATOMS: atom_id res chain seq x y z
N MET A 1 -3.03 6.83 -21.38
CA MET A 1 -3.49 7.97 -22.19
C MET A 1 -2.38 9.02 -22.23
N PRO A 2 -1.91 9.50 -23.38
CA PRO A 2 -0.92 10.58 -23.42
C PRO A 2 -1.52 11.86 -22.81
N GLY A 3 -0.88 12.43 -21.79
CA GLY A 3 -1.26 13.75 -21.22
C GLY A 3 -2.23 13.74 -20.04
N GLN A 4 -2.72 12.59 -19.57
CA GLN A 4 -3.50 12.55 -18.34
C GLN A 4 -2.58 12.57 -17.12
N THR A 5 -2.73 13.59 -16.28
CA THR A 5 -2.10 13.62 -14.95
C THR A 5 -2.83 12.64 -14.05
N TRP A 6 -2.09 11.74 -13.44
CA TRP A 6 -2.57 10.81 -12.42
C TRP A 6 -1.80 11.05 -11.12
N CYS A 7 -2.41 10.66 -10.02
CA CYS A 7 -1.89 10.80 -8.68
C CYS A 7 -1.98 9.47 -7.95
N PHE A 8 -1.07 9.29 -7.01
CA PHE A 8 -1.01 8.12 -6.16
C PHE A 8 -0.44 8.46 -4.78
N VAL A 9 -0.74 7.59 -3.81
CA VAL A 9 -0.08 7.51 -2.51
C VAL A 9 0.40 6.08 -2.37
N LEU A 10 1.71 5.89 -2.20
CA LEU A 10 2.28 4.59 -1.92
C LEU A 10 2.66 4.53 -0.43
N THR A 11 2.25 3.45 0.23
CA THR A 11 2.48 3.18 1.65
C THR A 11 3.18 1.84 1.82
N LEU A 12 4.20 1.83 2.67
CA LEU A 12 4.80 0.63 3.25
C LEU A 12 4.13 0.41 4.60
N ILE A 13 3.58 -0.78 4.81
CA ILE A 13 2.82 -1.14 6.01
C ILE A 13 3.34 -2.47 6.56
N GLU A 14 3.17 -2.65 7.86
CA GLU A 14 3.10 -3.97 8.49
C GLU A 14 1.62 -4.41 8.46
N ILE A 15 1.35 -5.66 8.06
CA ILE A 15 -0.01 -6.21 7.93
C ILE A 15 -0.29 -7.09 9.15
N ASP A 16 -0.73 -6.50 10.25
CA ASP A 16 -1.18 -7.28 11.40
C ASP A 16 -2.67 -7.62 11.33
N ILE A 17 -3.03 -8.70 12.03
CA ILE A 17 -4.42 -9.18 12.17
C ILE A 17 -5.34 -8.11 12.80
N PHE A 18 -4.79 -7.12 13.53
CA PHE A 18 -5.57 -6.12 14.26
C PHE A 18 -5.12 -4.65 14.09
N TYR A 19 -3.89 -4.37 13.66
CA TYR A 19 -3.35 -3.02 13.51
C TYR A 19 -2.36 -2.92 12.33
N ASP A 20 -2.81 -2.44 11.16
CA ASP A 20 -1.88 -2.18 10.06
C ASP A 20 -0.97 -0.99 10.41
N ASP A 21 0.28 -1.24 10.80
CA ASP A 21 1.22 -0.18 11.17
C ASP A 21 1.80 0.49 9.92
N LEU A 22 1.64 1.82 9.84
CA LEU A 22 2.18 2.61 8.73
C LEU A 22 3.67 2.86 8.95
N LEU A 23 4.51 2.14 8.22
CA LEU A 23 5.97 2.27 8.31
C LEU A 23 6.51 3.45 7.52
N ALA A 24 5.98 3.68 6.31
CA ALA A 24 6.37 4.82 5.47
C ALA A 24 5.31 5.17 4.42
N ALA A 25 5.31 6.42 3.94
CA ALA A 25 4.43 6.87 2.87
C ALA A 25 5.10 7.91 1.97
N THR A 26 4.77 7.90 0.68
CA THR A 26 5.25 8.93 -0.27
C THR A 26 4.52 10.28 -0.14
N GLY A 27 3.39 10.32 0.58
CA GLY A 27 2.38 11.36 0.39
C GLY A 27 1.74 11.31 -1.01
N THR A 28 0.91 12.31 -1.35
CA THR A 28 0.31 12.41 -2.68
C THR A 28 1.34 12.84 -3.70
N GLN A 29 1.62 11.94 -4.65
CA GLN A 29 2.49 12.18 -5.79
C GLN A 29 1.64 12.24 -7.04
N CYS A 30 1.88 13.22 -7.92
CA CYS A 30 1.15 13.36 -9.18
C CYS A 30 2.12 13.50 -10.34
N THR A 31 1.82 12.83 -11.45
CA THR A 31 2.67 12.85 -12.64
C THR A 31 1.86 12.63 -13.91
N SER A 32 2.38 13.12 -15.03
CA SER A 32 1.87 12.80 -16.37
C SER A 32 2.74 11.74 -17.06
N ASN A 33 3.81 11.27 -16.40
CA ASN A 33 4.67 10.21 -16.91
C ASN A 33 3.96 8.86 -16.86
N LYS A 34 4.37 7.91 -17.71
CA LYS A 34 3.81 6.55 -17.71
C LYS A 34 4.25 5.69 -16.52
N SER A 35 5.30 6.11 -15.81
CA SER A 35 5.87 5.40 -14.68
C SER A 35 6.46 6.40 -13.68
N TRP A 36 6.61 5.95 -12.44
CA TRP A 36 7.21 6.74 -11.37
C TRP A 36 8.11 5.86 -10.51
N PRO A 37 9.42 6.13 -10.44
CA PRO A 37 10.31 5.40 -9.53
C PRO A 37 10.06 5.85 -8.08
N TYR A 38 10.13 4.92 -7.15
CA TYR A 38 9.97 5.22 -5.73
C TYR A 38 11.03 4.51 -4.89
N HIS A 39 11.24 5.04 -3.70
CA HIS A 39 12.01 4.41 -2.64
C HIS A 39 11.31 4.74 -1.33
N LEU A 40 10.95 3.71 -0.57
CA LEU A 40 10.37 3.83 0.76
C LEU A 40 11.28 3.07 1.73
N GLU A 41 11.56 3.71 2.87
CA GLU A 41 12.29 3.12 3.98
C GLU A 41 11.48 3.44 5.23
N GLY A 42 11.10 2.38 5.94
CA GLY A 42 10.42 2.45 7.23
C GLY A 42 11.27 1.77 8.28
N LYS A 43 11.00 2.08 9.55
CA LYS A 43 11.56 1.35 10.67
C LYS A 43 10.42 0.86 11.52
N ASP A 44 10.46 -0.42 11.82
CA ASP A 44 9.61 -1.01 12.81
C ASP A 44 10.36 -1.20 14.12
N TYR A 45 9.62 -1.12 15.22
CA TYR A 45 10.14 -1.31 16.57
C TYR A 45 9.22 -2.18 17.44
N ASP A 46 8.01 -2.50 16.95
CA ASP A 46 7.06 -3.40 17.59
C ASP A 46 6.96 -4.66 16.71
N ASP A 47 6.75 -5.83 17.29
CA ASP A 47 6.55 -7.11 16.59
C ASP A 47 5.09 -7.55 16.64
N GLY A 48 4.17 -6.58 16.73
CA GLY A 48 2.76 -6.84 16.94
C GLY A 48 2.51 -7.71 18.19
N VAL A 49 1.37 -8.41 18.21
CA VAL A 49 1.04 -9.37 19.27
C VAL A 49 0.80 -10.74 18.66
N PHE A 50 1.66 -11.71 18.99
CA PHE A 50 1.52 -13.17 18.82
C PHE A 50 2.28 -13.90 17.68
N ASP A 51 3.15 -13.25 16.92
CA ASP A 51 4.14 -13.91 16.04
C ASP A 51 5.49 -13.18 16.05
N ASN A 52 6.59 -13.94 15.92
CA ASN A 52 7.94 -13.35 15.84
C ASN A 52 8.28 -13.02 14.39
N ALA A 53 7.35 -12.38 13.67
CA ALA A 53 7.50 -12.09 12.26
C ALA A 53 6.92 -10.71 11.90
N TYR A 54 7.50 -10.12 10.86
CA TYR A 54 7.03 -8.91 10.19
C TYR A 54 6.26 -9.33 8.93
N GLU A 55 4.96 -9.07 8.87
CA GLU A 55 4.14 -9.18 7.66
C GLU A 55 4.28 -7.90 6.83
N VAL A 56 5.19 -7.88 5.86
CA VAL A 56 5.46 -6.65 5.11
C VAL A 56 4.48 -6.49 3.94
N GLY A 57 3.85 -5.33 3.85
CA GLY A 57 2.92 -4.96 2.81
C GLY A 57 3.29 -3.69 2.05
N LEU A 58 2.98 -3.66 0.76
CA LEU A 58 2.96 -2.43 -0.03
C LEU A 58 1.54 -2.15 -0.49
N HIS A 59 1.06 -0.95 -0.22
CA HIS A 59 -0.28 -0.52 -0.61
C HIS A 59 -0.19 0.75 -1.45
N VAL A 60 -0.90 0.78 -2.58
CA VAL A 60 -1.00 1.98 -3.42
C VAL A 60 -2.44 2.35 -3.66
N LYS A 61 -2.75 3.61 -3.36
CA LYS A 61 -3.99 4.28 -3.70
C LYS A 61 -3.75 5.19 -4.90
N HIS A 62 -4.53 5.09 -5.97
CA HIS A 62 -4.29 5.89 -7.19
C HIS A 62 -5.57 6.24 -7.95
N ASN A 63 -5.45 7.21 -8.86
CA ASN A 63 -6.50 7.55 -9.84
C ASN A 63 -6.05 7.35 -11.30
N CYS A 64 -4.96 6.60 -11.53
CA CYS A 64 -4.50 6.21 -12.86
C CYS A 64 -5.50 5.22 -13.51
N THR A 65 -6.66 5.72 -13.91
CA THR A 65 -7.82 4.94 -14.35
C THR A 65 -8.48 5.58 -15.56
N THR A 66 -9.25 4.80 -16.31
CA THR A 66 -9.95 5.25 -17.53
C THR A 66 -11.01 6.31 -17.22
N HIS A 67 -11.60 6.26 -16.03
CA HIS A 67 -12.72 7.13 -15.63
C HIS A 67 -12.40 8.04 -14.43
N GLY A 68 -11.14 8.09 -13.97
CA GLY A 68 -10.72 8.94 -12.85
C GLY A 68 -11.17 8.47 -11.46
N GLY A 69 -11.71 7.25 -11.35
CA GLY A 69 -12.02 6.63 -10.06
C GLY A 69 -10.78 6.36 -9.23
N MET A 70 -10.93 6.34 -7.91
CA MET A 70 -9.89 5.97 -6.95
C MET A 70 -9.87 4.45 -6.77
N TYR A 71 -8.68 3.85 -6.82
CA TYR A 71 -8.49 2.42 -6.64
C TYR A 71 -7.34 2.15 -5.68
N ASP A 72 -7.47 1.05 -4.96
CA ASP A 72 -6.45 0.54 -4.06
C ASP A 72 -5.94 -0.81 -4.56
N LEU A 73 -4.64 -1.01 -4.37
CA LEU A 73 -3.94 -2.24 -4.66
C LEU A 73 -3.03 -2.55 -3.47
N LEU A 74 -3.27 -3.70 -2.84
CA LEU A 74 -2.43 -4.24 -1.78
C LEU A 74 -1.56 -5.36 -2.35
N HIS A 75 -0.27 -5.31 -2.02
CA HIS A 75 0.69 -6.37 -2.27
C HIS A 75 1.22 -6.85 -0.94
N ASP A 76 0.86 -8.09 -0.61
CA ASP A 76 1.54 -8.87 0.42
C ASP A 76 2.95 -9.21 -0.09
N ALA A 77 3.96 -8.61 0.53
CA ALA A 77 5.37 -8.82 0.20
C ALA A 77 6.00 -9.97 0.99
N GLY A 78 5.22 -10.59 1.89
CA GLY A 78 5.58 -11.76 2.66
C GLY A 78 5.89 -11.49 4.13
N THR A 79 6.04 -12.60 4.85
CA THR A 79 6.35 -12.65 6.27
C THR A 79 7.85 -12.89 6.48
N TYR A 80 8.47 -12.09 7.34
CA TYR A 80 9.92 -12.13 7.60
C TYR A 80 10.21 -12.27 9.09
N PRO A 81 11.18 -13.09 9.52
CA PRO A 81 11.53 -13.18 10.94
C PRO A 81 12.07 -11.86 11.52
N ILE A 82 11.70 -11.55 12.76
CA ILE A 82 12.07 -10.28 13.44
C ILE A 82 13.58 -10.05 13.65
N TYR A 83 14.39 -11.10 13.59
CA TYR A 83 15.85 -10.99 13.72
C TYR A 83 16.53 -10.54 12.42
N ILE A 84 15.79 -10.39 11.32
CA ILE A 84 16.32 -9.83 10.08
C ILE A 84 16.41 -8.33 10.21
N GLU A 85 17.64 -7.80 10.21
CA GLU A 85 17.87 -6.35 10.37
C GLU A 85 17.39 -5.51 9.17
N LYS A 86 17.32 -6.12 7.97
CA LYS A 86 16.97 -5.43 6.73
C LYS A 86 16.21 -6.32 5.77
N ILE A 87 15.02 -5.86 5.39
CA ILE A 87 14.18 -6.47 4.37
C ILE A 87 14.20 -5.56 3.14
N SER A 88 14.29 -6.16 1.96
CA SER A 88 14.22 -5.44 0.68
C SER A 88 13.15 -6.06 -0.18
N VAL A 89 12.19 -5.24 -0.59
CA VAL A 89 11.05 -5.64 -1.41
C VAL A 89 11.07 -4.84 -2.69
N GLU A 90 10.92 -5.53 -3.83
CA GLU A 90 10.71 -4.91 -5.12
C GLU A 90 9.27 -5.11 -5.57
N TRP A 91 8.62 -4.03 -6.01
CA TRP A 91 7.28 -4.10 -6.55
C TRP A 91 7.13 -3.13 -7.72
N SER A 92 6.41 -3.55 -8.75
CA SER A 92 6.24 -2.78 -9.99
C SER A 92 4.83 -3.01 -10.54
N PRO A 93 3.79 -2.51 -9.84
CA PRO A 93 2.41 -2.74 -10.25
C PRO A 93 2.06 -1.94 -11.50
N VAL A 94 1.20 -2.53 -12.34
CA VAL A 94 0.56 -1.80 -13.44
C VAL A 94 -0.72 -1.17 -12.90
N LEU A 95 -0.69 0.14 -12.65
CA LEU A 95 -1.85 0.91 -12.18
C LEU A 95 -2.85 1.10 -13.32
N ASN A 96 -4.07 0.59 -13.14
CA ASN A 96 -5.17 0.67 -14.10
C ASN A 96 -6.51 0.44 -13.36
N ASP A 97 -7.61 0.20 -14.08
CA ASP A 97 -8.93 -0.03 -13.49
C ASP A 97 -9.07 -1.39 -12.75
N LYS A 98 -7.99 -2.16 -12.62
CA LYS A 98 -7.94 -3.39 -11.82
C LYS A 98 -7.48 -3.07 -10.40
N GLY A 99 -8.07 -3.77 -9.43
CA GLY A 99 -7.87 -3.54 -8.00
C GLY A 99 -9.22 -3.33 -7.33
N ASN A 100 -9.19 -2.96 -6.05
CA ASN A 100 -10.41 -2.64 -5.31
C ASN A 100 -10.77 -1.19 -5.59
N HIS A 101 -11.97 -0.95 -6.13
CA HIS A 101 -12.47 0.41 -6.29
C HIS A 101 -12.68 1.03 -4.91
N PHE A 102 -11.98 2.12 -4.62
CA PHE A 102 -12.10 2.81 -3.35
C PHE A 102 -13.38 3.64 -3.36
N ILE A 103 -14.43 3.10 -2.74
CA ILE A 103 -15.64 3.84 -2.41
C ILE A 103 -15.37 4.54 -1.08
N SER A 104 -15.33 5.87 -1.06
CA SER A 104 -15.26 6.63 0.19
C SER A 104 -16.61 6.56 0.92
N GLU A 105 -16.94 5.41 1.50
CA GLU A 105 -18.04 5.32 2.45
C GLU A 105 -17.53 4.76 3.78
N SER A 106 -17.39 5.67 4.73
CA SER A 106 -17.38 5.39 6.15
C SER A 106 -18.67 4.69 6.57
N TYR A 107 -18.72 3.37 6.45
CA TYR A 107 -19.62 2.51 7.23
C TYR A 107 -18.90 1.20 7.57
N ARG A 108 -18.06 1.24 8.62
CA ARG A 108 -17.77 0.03 9.39
C ARG A 108 -19.02 -0.30 10.21
N SER A 109 -19.97 -1.00 9.61
CA SER A 109 -21.03 -1.68 10.36
C SER A 109 -20.50 -3.08 10.67
N PHE A 110 -19.87 -3.25 11.83
CA PHE A 110 -19.68 -4.59 12.38
C PHE A 110 -21.05 -5.11 12.80
N VAL A 111 -21.58 -6.09 12.08
CA VAL A 111 -22.63 -6.96 12.59
C VAL A 111 -21.92 -8.18 13.14
N PHE A 112 -21.93 -8.34 14.47
CA PHE A 112 -21.63 -9.61 15.11
C PHE A 112 -22.97 -10.31 15.33
N ASP A 113 -23.09 -11.55 14.85
CA ASP A 113 -24.12 -12.49 15.31
C ASP A 113 -23.74 -13.04 16.71
#